data_AF-A0A8H3AQR0-F1
#
_entry.id   AF-A0A8H3AQR0-F1
#
_cell.length_a   1.000
_cell.length_b   1.000
_cell.length_c   1.000
_cell.angle_alpha   90.00
_cell.angle_beta   90.00
_cell.angle_gamma   90.00
#
_symmetry.space_group_name_H-M   'P 1'
#
loop_
_entity.id
_entity.type
_entity.pdbx_description
1 polymer ?
#
loop_
_entity_poly.entity_id
_entity_poly.type
_entity_poly.pdbx_seq_one_letter_code
_entity_poly.pdbx_strand_id
1 'polypeptide(L)'
;MSHDLPPPYYASVATLEAEQRDIASLIRQLSQDIVKADQNFNDVRTLLQGKFGAEVAPPSLKDNWRGHRQVFINMIWDARRAATSVESRNQNFLEVILPLIGDAGKSKESKISLLEKFCAKPLPEFLTSTESTDKVRGIDSAIPDLLKVYEENADKLIDSSNTEIVRLEAERDKQKEREEAAKEKEKDKKSSSSWFSSRPTSHPGTAFYSTSEVTNRVSKIEAINKQRNELKSTLADIRFALNTIPDQVGQSFLTVWTHLTNDATHLKNRLGGSTSDPMPDLPAVTRVYREINSALKYYATNVSKTG
;
A
#
# COMPACT_ATOMS: atom_id res chain seq x y z
N MET A 1 6.79 -4.05 55.35
CA MET A 1 7.48 -3.69 54.09
C MET A 1 6.41 -3.23 53.12
N SER A 2 6.47 -1.96 52.70
CA SER A 2 5.53 -1.38 51.75
C SER A 2 5.76 -2.03 50.39
N HIS A 3 4.83 -2.87 49.93
CA HIS A 3 4.76 -3.25 48.53
C HIS A 3 3.93 -2.19 47.81
N ASP A 4 4.50 -1.01 47.63
CA ASP A 4 3.91 -0.01 46.75
C ASP A 4 3.99 -0.57 45.34
N LEU A 5 2.82 -1.00 44.85
CA LEU A 5 2.61 -1.39 43.47
C LEU A 5 2.87 -0.18 42.57
N PRO A 6 3.31 -0.39 41.31
CA PRO A 6 3.37 0.70 40.35
C PRO A 6 2.00 1.38 40.27
N PRO A 7 1.96 2.73 40.18
CA PRO A 7 0.70 3.45 40.03
C PRO A 7 -0.08 2.95 38.82
N PRO A 8 -1.42 3.14 38.77
CA PRO A 8 -2.20 2.88 37.57
C PRO A 8 -1.49 3.48 36.36
N TYR A 9 -1.40 2.71 35.28
CA TYR A 9 -0.65 3.07 34.06
C TYR A 9 -0.97 4.50 33.58
N TYR A 10 -2.21 4.96 33.79
CA TYR A 10 -2.59 6.36 33.72
C TYR A 10 -2.79 6.98 35.11
N ALA A 11 -2.14 8.11 35.36
CA ALA A 11 -2.35 8.92 36.57
C ALA A 11 -3.75 9.57 36.61
N SER A 12 -4.44 9.67 35.47
CA SER A 12 -5.79 10.25 35.35
C SER A 12 -6.56 9.72 34.13
N VAL A 13 -7.89 9.81 34.17
CA VAL A 13 -8.75 9.52 33.01
C VAL A 13 -8.41 10.40 31.80
N ALA A 14 -7.98 11.64 32.03
CA ALA A 14 -7.60 12.55 30.95
C ALA A 14 -6.37 12.07 30.19
N THR A 15 -5.38 11.49 30.90
CA THR A 15 -4.19 10.87 30.29
C THR A 15 -4.58 9.66 29.46
N LEU A 16 -5.42 8.77 30.01
CA LEU A 16 -5.95 7.62 29.28
C LEU A 16 -6.71 8.06 28.02
N GLU A 17 -7.56 9.09 28.12
CA GLU A 17 -8.34 9.62 27.01
C GLU A 17 -7.44 10.16 25.89
N ALA A 18 -6.39 10.92 26.22
CA ALA A 18 -5.44 11.44 25.23
C ALA A 18 -4.69 10.31 24.50
N GLU A 19 -4.07 9.39 25.25
CA GLU A 19 -3.30 8.30 24.66
C GLU A 19 -4.15 7.38 23.79
N GLN A 20 -5.34 7.01 24.26
CA GLN A 20 -6.24 6.14 23.50
C GLN A 20 -6.84 6.86 22.29
N ARG A 21 -7.06 8.18 22.34
CA ARG A 21 -7.46 8.96 21.16
C ARG A 21 -6.39 8.96 20.08
N ASP A 22 -5.12 9.10 20.48
CA ASP A 22 -3.99 9.05 19.55
C ASP A 22 -3.85 7.67 18.92
N ILE A 23 -3.95 6.60 19.73
CA ILE A 23 -3.94 5.21 19.24
C ILE A 23 -5.13 4.93 18.31
N ALA A 24 -6.34 5.35 18.68
CA ALA A 24 -7.53 5.16 17.85
C ALA A 24 -7.41 5.87 16.49
N SER A 25 -6.86 7.08 16.49
CA SER A 25 -6.61 7.86 15.28
C SER A 25 -5.56 7.18 14.40
N LEU A 26 -4.47 6.70 15.00
CA LEU A 26 -3.43 5.96 14.31
C LEU A 26 -3.97 4.66 13.69
N ILE A 27 -4.77 3.86 14.41
CA ILE A 27 -5.39 2.65 13.87
C ILE A 27 -6.27 2.95 12.65
N ARG A 28 -7.02 4.07 12.67
CA ARG A 28 -7.82 4.49 11.51
C ARG A 28 -6.95 4.91 10.33
N GLN A 29 -5.87 5.64 10.58
CA GLN A 29 -4.91 6.04 9.55
C GLN A 29 -4.25 4.81 8.91
N LEU A 30 -3.75 3.89 9.72
CA LEU A 30 -3.12 2.64 9.25
C LEU A 30 -4.06 1.79 8.39
N SER A 31 -5.35 1.78 8.71
CA SER A 31 -6.37 1.13 7.87
C SER A 31 -6.45 1.74 6.46
N GLN A 32 -6.35 3.06 6.35
CA GLN A 32 -6.35 3.75 5.06
C GLN A 32 -5.04 3.54 4.30
N ASP A 33 -3.91 3.59 5.02
CA ASP A 33 -2.58 3.41 4.43
C ASP A 33 -2.42 2.00 3.86
N ILE A 34 -2.98 0.96 4.51
CA ILE A 34 -3.02 -0.41 3.98
C ILE A 34 -3.82 -0.50 2.70
N VAL A 35 -5.00 0.13 2.65
CA VAL A 35 -5.83 0.13 1.43
C VAL A 35 -5.09 0.84 0.29
N LYS A 36 -4.42 1.95 0.58
CA LYS A 36 -3.58 2.66 -0.39
C LYS A 36 -2.40 1.79 -0.86
N ALA A 37 -1.74 1.07 0.04
CA ALA A 37 -0.67 0.17 -0.30
C ALA A 37 -1.15 -0.97 -1.23
N ASP A 38 -2.30 -1.61 -0.95
CA ASP A 38 -2.87 -2.62 -1.85
C ASP A 38 -3.24 -2.03 -3.22
N GLN A 39 -3.77 -0.80 -3.25
CA GLN A 39 -3.99 -0.11 -4.51
C GLN A 39 -2.68 0.07 -5.29
N ASN A 40 -1.59 0.49 -4.64
CA ASN A 40 -0.29 0.58 -5.29
C ASN A 40 0.18 -0.77 -5.85
N PHE A 41 -0.05 -1.88 -5.14
CA PHE A 41 0.25 -3.23 -5.66
C PHE A 41 -0.56 -3.54 -6.94
N ASN A 42 -1.83 -3.13 -6.98
CA ASN A 42 -2.69 -3.25 -8.16
C ASN A 42 -2.26 -2.32 -9.30
N ASP A 43 -1.77 -1.13 -9.00
CA ASP A 43 -1.29 -0.17 -9.97
C ASP A 43 -0.02 -0.69 -10.66
N VAL A 44 0.92 -1.27 -9.90
CA VAL A 44 2.09 -1.96 -10.49
C VAL A 44 1.64 -3.08 -11.42
N ARG A 45 0.66 -3.92 -11.02
CA ARG A 45 0.12 -4.97 -11.89
C ARG A 45 -0.41 -4.37 -13.20
N THR A 46 -1.14 -3.27 -13.11
CA THR A 46 -1.72 -2.59 -14.28
C THR A 46 -0.64 -1.98 -15.18
N LEU A 47 0.39 -1.36 -14.60
CA LEU A 47 1.54 -0.83 -15.34
C LEU A 47 2.31 -1.93 -16.08
N LEU A 48 2.55 -3.07 -15.43
CA LEU A 48 3.17 -4.24 -16.05
C LEU A 48 2.29 -4.84 -17.17
N GLN A 49 0.97 -4.67 -17.11
CA GLN A 49 0.01 -5.13 -18.12
C GLN A 49 -0.35 -4.06 -19.17
N GLY A 50 0.26 -2.88 -19.10
CA GLY A 50 -0.07 -1.74 -19.96
C GLY A 50 0.21 -2.00 -21.45
N LYS A 51 0.01 -0.97 -22.28
CA LYS A 51 0.10 -1.06 -23.75
C LYS A 51 1.37 -1.74 -24.29
N PHE A 52 2.51 -1.55 -23.62
CA PHE A 52 3.80 -2.17 -23.98
C PHE A 52 4.25 -3.26 -23.00
N GLY A 53 3.36 -3.64 -22.07
CA GLY A 53 3.66 -4.53 -20.96
C GLY A 53 4.04 -5.95 -21.40
N ALA A 54 3.63 -6.44 -22.57
CA ALA A 54 4.11 -7.73 -23.09
C ALA A 54 5.55 -7.66 -23.62
N GLU A 55 5.98 -6.49 -24.09
CA GLU A 55 7.31 -6.27 -24.66
C GLU A 55 8.33 -5.88 -23.58
N VAL A 56 7.89 -5.17 -22.54
CA VAL A 56 8.76 -4.66 -21.46
C VAL A 56 8.75 -5.55 -20.20
N ALA A 57 7.59 -6.16 -19.87
CA ALA A 57 7.42 -6.98 -18.68
C ALA A 57 7.13 -8.44 -19.06
N PRO A 58 8.17 -9.32 -19.05
CA PRO A 58 7.99 -10.72 -19.40
C PRO A 58 7.01 -11.42 -18.44
N PRO A 59 6.36 -12.53 -18.85
CA PRO A 59 5.39 -13.25 -18.01
C PRO A 59 5.94 -13.60 -16.62
N SER A 60 7.21 -14.02 -16.54
CA SER A 60 7.89 -14.32 -15.27
C SER A 60 7.90 -13.16 -14.28
N LEU A 61 8.07 -11.92 -14.76
CA LEU A 61 8.06 -10.72 -13.93
C LEU A 61 6.66 -10.47 -13.34
N LYS A 62 5.62 -10.66 -14.15
CA LYS A 62 4.21 -10.49 -13.77
C LYS A 62 3.78 -11.54 -12.75
N ASP A 63 4.17 -12.78 -12.96
CA ASP A 63 3.83 -13.88 -12.06
C ASP A 63 4.58 -13.76 -10.73
N ASN A 64 5.84 -13.33 -10.76
CA ASN A 64 6.58 -13.01 -9.54
C ASN A 64 5.90 -11.88 -8.74
N TRP A 65 5.55 -10.77 -9.40
CA TRP A 65 4.83 -9.68 -8.74
C TRP A 65 3.48 -10.12 -8.14
N ARG A 66 2.74 -10.98 -8.85
CA ARG A 66 1.49 -11.57 -8.34
C ARG A 66 1.73 -12.36 -7.04
N GLY A 67 2.81 -13.14 -6.99
CA GLY A 67 3.22 -13.86 -5.78
C GLY A 67 3.49 -12.91 -4.60
N HIS A 68 4.24 -11.84 -4.82
CA HIS A 68 4.50 -10.84 -3.78
C HIS A 68 3.24 -10.11 -3.31
N ARG A 69 2.33 -9.73 -4.22
CA ARG A 69 1.03 -9.18 -3.84
C ARG A 69 0.24 -10.16 -2.98
N GLN A 70 0.25 -11.45 -3.31
CA GLN A 70 -0.45 -12.46 -2.50
C GLN A 70 0.14 -12.58 -1.08
N VAL A 71 1.47 -12.48 -0.94
CA VAL A 71 2.12 -12.42 0.38
C VAL A 71 1.63 -11.21 1.18
N PHE A 72 1.58 -10.03 0.54
CA PHE A 72 1.07 -8.81 1.17
C PHE A 72 -0.40 -8.94 1.59
N ILE A 73 -1.25 -9.48 0.73
CA ILE A 73 -2.66 -9.78 1.05
C ILE A 73 -2.77 -10.68 2.28
N ASN A 74 -1.97 -11.74 2.34
CA ASN A 74 -1.98 -12.66 3.49
C ASN A 74 -1.60 -11.92 4.79
N MET A 75 -0.58 -11.05 4.76
CA MET A 75 -0.22 -10.23 5.91
C MET A 75 -1.37 -9.30 6.36
N ILE A 76 -2.07 -8.70 5.40
CA ILE A 76 -3.25 -7.87 5.67
C ILE A 76 -4.35 -8.69 6.37
N TRP A 77 -4.60 -9.92 5.91
CA TRP A 77 -5.57 -10.81 6.54
C TRP A 77 -5.16 -11.21 7.95
N ASP A 78 -3.87 -11.41 8.19
CA ASP A 78 -3.34 -11.73 9.53
C ASP A 78 -3.55 -10.54 10.48
N ALA A 79 -3.21 -9.33 10.04
CA ALA A 79 -3.44 -8.10 10.79
C ALA A 79 -4.93 -7.86 11.07
N ARG A 80 -5.82 -8.16 10.13
CA ARG A 80 -7.28 -8.11 10.34
C ARG A 80 -7.75 -9.07 11.43
N ARG A 81 -7.24 -10.31 11.44
CA ARG A 81 -7.58 -11.30 12.47
C ARG A 81 -7.10 -10.83 13.84
N ALA A 82 -5.91 -10.23 13.91
CA ALA A 82 -5.40 -9.60 15.12
C ALA A 82 -6.33 -8.46 15.59
N ALA A 83 -6.68 -7.51 14.72
CA ALA A 83 -7.60 -6.42 15.05
C ALA A 83 -8.94 -6.93 15.60
N THR A 84 -9.51 -7.97 14.99
CA THR A 84 -10.76 -8.61 15.44
C THR A 84 -10.61 -9.25 16.83
N SER A 85 -9.46 -9.86 17.12
CA SER A 85 -9.18 -10.44 18.45
C SER A 85 -9.03 -9.37 19.52
N VAL A 86 -8.34 -8.27 19.22
CA VAL A 86 -8.19 -7.12 20.14
C VAL A 86 -9.54 -6.43 20.35
N GLU A 87 -10.33 -6.23 19.29
CA GLU A 87 -11.69 -5.69 19.35
C GLU A 87 -12.57 -6.53 20.26
N SER A 88 -12.62 -7.85 20.04
CA SER A 88 -13.40 -8.77 20.87
C SER A 88 -12.96 -8.74 22.35
N ARG A 89 -11.65 -8.62 22.62
CA ARG A 89 -11.14 -8.46 24.00
C ARG A 89 -11.59 -7.14 24.61
N ASN A 90 -11.49 -6.04 23.87
CA ASN A 90 -11.91 -4.72 24.32
C ASN A 90 -13.43 -4.67 24.58
N GLN A 91 -14.22 -5.26 23.70
CA GLN A 91 -15.66 -5.43 23.86
C GLN A 91 -16.00 -6.24 25.11
N ASN A 92 -15.29 -7.34 25.38
CA ASN A 92 -15.46 -8.10 26.62
C ASN A 92 -15.13 -7.26 27.87
N PHE A 93 -14.08 -6.43 27.81
CA PHE A 93 -13.75 -5.50 28.89
C PHE A 93 -14.89 -4.50 29.13
N LEU A 94 -15.41 -3.88 28.08
CA LEU A 94 -16.48 -2.89 28.13
C LEU A 94 -17.83 -3.44 28.61
N GLU A 95 -18.22 -4.62 28.14
CA GLU A 95 -19.60 -5.12 28.30
C GLU A 95 -19.74 -6.19 29.38
N VAL A 96 -18.64 -6.81 29.79
CA VAL A 96 -18.65 -7.88 30.79
C VAL A 96 -17.86 -7.46 32.03
N ILE A 97 -16.61 -7.02 31.86
CA ILE A 97 -15.73 -6.69 33.00
C ILE A 97 -16.23 -5.44 33.72
N LEU A 98 -16.27 -4.27 33.05
CA LEU A 98 -16.61 -3.00 33.72
C LEU A 98 -18.00 -3.02 34.40
N PRO A 99 -19.08 -3.54 33.76
CA PRO A 99 -20.38 -3.60 34.40
C PRO A 99 -20.40 -4.50 35.63
N LEU A 100 -19.74 -5.67 35.56
CA LEU A 100 -19.70 -6.62 36.67
C LEU A 100 -18.89 -6.09 37.87
N ILE A 101 -17.85 -5.28 37.61
CA ILE A 101 -17.10 -4.59 38.66
C ILE A 101 -17.99 -3.57 39.37
N GLY A 102 -18.81 -2.83 38.63
CA GLY A 102 -19.79 -1.87 39.16
C GLY A 102 -20.99 -2.48 39.88
N ASP A 103 -21.28 -3.77 39.67
CA ASP A 103 -22.44 -4.45 40.26
C ASP A 103 -22.25 -4.76 41.75
N ALA A 104 -23.03 -4.13 42.62
CA ALA A 104 -23.00 -4.33 44.07
C ALA A 104 -23.53 -5.72 44.50
N GLY A 105 -24.33 -6.40 43.68
CA GLY A 105 -24.89 -7.72 43.96
C GLY A 105 -23.92 -8.88 43.70
N LYS A 106 -22.73 -8.61 43.17
CA LYS A 106 -21.71 -9.64 42.88
C LYS A 106 -20.66 -9.71 43.97
N SER A 107 -20.33 -10.94 44.38
CA SER A 107 -19.27 -11.17 45.36
C SER A 107 -17.91 -10.74 44.84
N LYS A 108 -17.05 -10.27 45.76
CA LYS A 108 -15.68 -9.86 45.47
C LYS A 108 -14.89 -10.99 44.80
N GLU A 109 -15.06 -12.22 45.26
CA GLU A 109 -14.40 -13.42 44.75
C GLU A 109 -14.77 -13.67 43.28
N SER A 110 -16.04 -13.47 42.92
CA SER A 110 -16.51 -13.62 41.54
C SER A 110 -15.90 -12.57 40.61
N LYS A 111 -15.79 -11.32 41.09
CA LYS A 111 -15.15 -10.21 40.36
C LYS A 111 -13.67 -10.49 40.11
N ILE A 112 -12.94 -10.95 41.14
CA ILE A 112 -11.51 -11.28 41.04
C ILE A 112 -11.30 -12.45 40.07
N SER A 113 -12.07 -13.54 40.20
CA SER A 113 -11.95 -14.71 39.31
C SER A 113 -12.17 -14.35 37.83
N LEU A 114 -13.09 -13.43 37.55
CA LEU A 114 -13.33 -12.96 36.19
C LEU A 114 -12.14 -12.18 35.63
N LEU A 115 -11.56 -11.27 36.43
CA LEU A 115 -10.38 -10.50 36.04
C LEU A 115 -9.16 -11.40 35.83
N GLU A 116 -8.97 -12.43 36.65
CA GLU A 116 -7.91 -13.43 36.46
C GLU A 116 -8.03 -14.15 35.12
N LYS A 117 -9.24 -14.59 34.76
CA LYS A 117 -9.51 -15.19 33.45
C LYS A 117 -9.25 -14.22 32.30
N PHE A 118 -9.62 -12.96 32.46
CA PHE A 118 -9.37 -11.93 31.46
C PHE A 118 -7.86 -11.69 31.27
N CYS A 119 -7.10 -11.54 32.35
CA CYS A 119 -5.65 -11.31 32.31
C CYS A 119 -4.88 -12.54 31.80
N ALA A 120 -5.36 -13.76 32.05
CA ALA A 120 -4.71 -15.00 31.60
C ALA A 120 -4.86 -15.28 30.10
N LYS A 121 -5.66 -14.51 29.36
CA LYS A 121 -5.84 -14.71 27.92
C LYS A 121 -4.51 -14.41 27.18
N PRO A 122 -3.99 -15.34 26.36
CA PRO A 122 -2.73 -15.14 25.66
C PRO A 122 -2.87 -14.08 24.55
N LEU A 123 -1.75 -13.43 24.22
CA LEU A 123 -1.65 -12.52 23.07
C LEU A 123 -2.03 -13.27 21.78
N PRO A 124 -2.65 -12.58 20.80
CA PRO A 124 -2.82 -13.11 19.45
C PRO A 124 -1.45 -13.43 18.84
N GLU A 125 -1.35 -14.58 18.16
CA GLU A 125 -0.10 -15.09 17.56
C GLU A 125 0.59 -14.06 16.63
N PHE A 126 -0.19 -13.31 15.86
CA PHE A 126 0.31 -12.24 14.98
C PHE A 126 1.07 -11.14 15.73
N LEU A 127 0.74 -10.86 17.00
CA LEU A 127 1.44 -9.86 17.81
C LEU A 127 2.75 -10.39 18.42
N THR A 128 3.02 -11.68 18.27
CA THR A 128 4.19 -12.36 18.84
C THR A 128 5.11 -12.97 17.79
N SER A 129 4.68 -12.99 16.52
CA SER A 129 5.40 -13.63 15.41
C SER A 129 6.28 -12.63 14.65
N THR A 130 7.54 -13.00 14.38
CA THR A 130 8.48 -12.24 13.54
C THR A 130 8.26 -12.48 12.04
N GLU A 131 7.33 -13.35 11.65
CA GLU A 131 7.10 -13.75 10.26
C GLU A 131 6.67 -12.59 9.35
N SER A 132 6.04 -11.55 9.89
CA SER A 132 5.65 -10.36 9.14
C SER A 132 6.88 -9.60 8.60
N THR A 133 7.94 -9.50 9.40
CA THR A 133 9.20 -8.83 9.03
C THR A 133 9.90 -9.57 7.89
N ASP A 134 9.94 -10.89 7.92
CA ASP A 134 10.58 -11.67 6.86
C ASP A 134 9.78 -11.63 5.55
N LYS A 135 8.44 -11.68 5.63
CA LYS A 135 7.56 -11.47 4.47
C LYS A 135 7.76 -10.08 3.84
N VAL A 136 7.86 -9.04 4.66
CA VAL A 136 8.17 -7.66 4.22
C VAL A 136 9.53 -7.60 3.53
N ARG A 137 10.57 -8.15 4.17
CA ARG A 137 11.93 -8.17 3.62
C ARG A 137 11.98 -8.89 2.27
N GLY A 138 11.24 -10.00 2.14
CA GLY A 138 11.12 -10.73 0.89
C GLY A 138 10.57 -9.86 -0.25
N ILE A 139 9.49 -9.10 0.00
CA ILE A 139 8.95 -8.17 -1.00
C ILE A 139 9.91 -7.01 -1.27
N ASP A 140 10.49 -6.40 -0.23
CA ASP A 140 11.43 -5.27 -0.36
C ASP A 140 12.64 -5.64 -1.22
N SER A 141 13.19 -6.83 -1.01
CA SER A 141 14.34 -7.34 -1.76
C SER A 141 14.04 -7.61 -3.23
N ALA A 142 12.78 -7.87 -3.59
CA ALA A 142 12.38 -8.16 -4.96
C ALA A 142 12.15 -6.90 -5.82
N ILE A 143 11.91 -5.75 -5.19
CA ILE A 143 11.62 -4.48 -5.89
C ILE A 143 12.79 -4.05 -6.79
N PRO A 144 14.07 -4.05 -6.34
CA PRO A 144 15.20 -3.70 -7.19
C PRO A 144 15.36 -4.62 -8.40
N ASP A 145 15.17 -5.92 -8.21
CA ASP A 145 15.28 -6.91 -9.30
C ASP A 145 14.17 -6.72 -10.33
N LEU A 146 12.94 -6.43 -9.87
CA LEU A 146 11.83 -6.13 -10.76
C LEU A 146 12.11 -4.89 -11.62
N LEU A 147 12.58 -3.81 -10.99
CA LEU A 147 12.94 -2.59 -11.68
C LEU A 147 14.03 -2.82 -12.72
N LYS A 148 15.09 -3.52 -12.33
CA LYS A 148 16.20 -3.83 -13.23
C LYS A 148 15.74 -4.55 -14.49
N VAL A 149 14.96 -5.63 -14.35
CA VAL A 149 14.46 -6.40 -15.50
C VAL A 149 13.55 -5.53 -16.39
N TYR A 150 12.68 -4.72 -15.79
CA TYR A 150 11.81 -3.81 -16.54
C TYR A 150 12.62 -2.77 -17.31
N GLU A 151 13.59 -2.13 -16.67
CA GLU A 151 14.44 -1.10 -17.26
C GLU A 151 15.26 -1.64 -18.41
N GLU A 152 15.92 -2.79 -18.24
CA GLU A 152 16.72 -3.42 -19.30
C GLU A 152 15.88 -3.72 -20.56
N ASN A 153 14.64 -4.17 -20.40
CA ASN A 153 13.76 -4.42 -21.55
C ASN A 153 13.23 -3.12 -22.16
N ALA A 154 12.92 -2.12 -21.32
CA ALA A 154 12.48 -0.82 -21.78
C ALA A 154 13.59 -0.12 -22.58
N ASP A 155 14.84 -0.19 -22.14
CA ASP A 155 16.00 0.37 -22.84
C ASP A 155 16.20 -0.29 -24.20
N LYS A 156 16.17 -1.63 -24.28
CA LYS A 156 16.22 -2.36 -25.56
C LYS A 156 15.15 -1.90 -26.55
N LEU A 157 13.94 -1.65 -26.07
CA LEU A 157 12.82 -1.18 -26.88
C LEU A 157 12.97 0.27 -27.36
N ILE A 158 13.50 1.13 -26.50
CA ILE A 158 13.81 2.52 -26.82
C ILE A 158 14.94 2.56 -27.85
N ASP A 159 16.02 1.82 -27.65
CA ASP A 159 17.16 1.76 -28.56
C ASP A 159 16.77 1.22 -29.94
N SER A 160 15.93 0.16 -29.98
CA SER A 160 15.36 -0.35 -31.22
C SER A 160 14.48 0.69 -31.92
N SER A 161 13.68 1.45 -31.15
CA SER A 161 12.82 2.50 -31.70
C SER A 161 13.63 3.68 -32.24
N ASN A 162 14.67 4.11 -31.54
CA ASN A 162 15.60 5.16 -31.96
C ASN A 162 16.35 4.77 -33.24
N THR A 163 16.84 3.53 -33.32
CA THR A 163 17.51 3.01 -34.53
C THR A 163 16.60 3.09 -35.75
N GLU A 164 15.33 2.73 -35.59
CA GLU A 164 14.37 2.79 -36.69
C GLU A 164 13.94 4.22 -37.04
N ILE A 165 13.84 5.12 -36.06
CA ILE A 165 13.63 6.56 -36.33
C ILE A 165 14.74 7.10 -37.23
N VAL A 166 16.01 6.86 -36.86
CA VAL A 166 17.17 7.29 -37.67
C VAL A 166 17.11 6.72 -39.08
N ARG A 167 16.73 5.44 -39.22
CA ARG A 167 16.55 4.79 -40.54
C ARG A 167 15.46 5.47 -41.37
N LEU A 168 14.30 5.74 -40.76
CA LEU A 168 13.15 6.38 -41.43
C LEU A 168 13.45 7.83 -41.84
N GLU A 169 14.18 8.57 -41.01
CA GLU A 169 14.62 9.93 -41.32
C GLU A 169 15.63 9.95 -42.48
N ALA A 170 16.60 9.03 -42.49
CA ALA A 170 17.55 8.90 -43.60
C ALA A 170 16.86 8.52 -44.92
N GLU A 171 15.83 7.66 -44.89
CA GLU A 171 15.05 7.32 -46.09
C GLU A 171 14.21 8.50 -46.57
N ARG A 172 13.60 9.25 -45.64
CA ARG A 172 12.88 10.50 -45.94
C ARG A 172 13.79 11.51 -46.63
N ASP A 173 15.01 11.68 -46.14
CA ASP A 173 15.96 12.67 -46.68
C ASP A 173 16.45 12.27 -48.07
N LYS A 174 16.80 10.98 -48.28
CA LYS A 174 17.08 10.43 -49.63
C LYS A 174 15.91 10.62 -50.60
N GLN A 175 14.68 10.49 -50.11
CA GLN A 175 13.50 10.67 -50.94
C GLN A 175 13.30 12.15 -51.33
N LYS A 176 13.50 13.09 -50.40
CA LYS A 176 13.48 14.52 -50.72
C LYS A 176 14.53 14.88 -51.78
N GLU A 177 15.75 14.37 -51.64
CA GLU A 177 16.81 14.57 -52.64
C GLU A 177 16.40 14.04 -54.02
N ARG A 178 15.77 12.86 -54.09
CA ARG A 178 15.25 12.28 -55.35
C ARG A 178 14.13 13.12 -55.95
N GLU A 179 13.21 13.63 -55.13
CA GLU A 179 12.11 14.48 -55.58
C GLU A 179 12.60 15.85 -56.06
N GLU A 180 13.59 16.45 -55.40
CA GLU A 180 14.22 17.70 -55.81
C GLU A 180 14.98 17.53 -57.14
N ALA A 181 15.80 16.48 -57.26
CA ALA A 181 16.50 16.16 -58.50
C ALA A 181 15.55 15.85 -59.67
N ALA A 182 14.40 15.22 -59.40
CA ALA A 182 13.37 14.98 -60.40
C ALA A 182 12.70 16.29 -60.86
N LYS A 183 12.39 17.20 -59.94
CA LYS A 183 11.83 18.53 -60.24
C LYS A 183 12.78 19.41 -61.03
N GLU A 184 14.08 19.36 -60.76
CA GLU A 184 15.10 20.06 -61.56
C GLU A 184 15.14 19.54 -63.00
N LYS A 185 15.19 18.22 -63.20
CA LYS A 185 15.15 17.60 -64.54
C LYS A 185 13.87 17.92 -65.31
N GLU A 186 12.75 18.10 -64.61
CA GLU A 186 11.46 18.46 -65.23
C GLU A 186 11.41 19.96 -65.62
N LYS A 187 12.08 20.84 -64.85
CA LYS A 187 12.27 22.25 -65.23
C LYS A 187 13.17 22.40 -66.46
N ASP A 188 14.24 21.62 -66.54
CA ASP A 188 15.15 21.64 -67.70
C ASP A 188 14.48 21.10 -68.98
N LYS A 189 13.60 20.10 -68.86
CA LYS A 189 12.83 19.59 -70.01
C LYS A 189 11.74 20.53 -70.52
N LYS A 190 11.18 21.41 -69.68
CA LYS A 190 10.15 22.40 -70.10
C LYS A 190 10.73 23.61 -70.83
N SER A 191 12.05 23.72 -70.96
CA SER A 191 12.70 24.75 -71.79
C SER A 191 12.65 24.43 -73.30
N SER A 192 12.26 23.22 -73.70
CA SER A 192 12.09 22.83 -75.10
C SER A 192 10.77 22.07 -75.32
N SER A 193 9.78 22.78 -75.90
CA SER A 193 8.51 22.32 -76.49
C SER A 193 7.23 22.17 -75.60
N SER A 194 6.24 23.03 -75.92
CA SER A 194 4.81 22.78 -76.19
C SER A 194 3.87 22.02 -75.20
N TRP A 195 2.97 22.79 -74.56
CA TRP A 195 1.48 22.75 -74.70
C TRP A 195 0.66 21.43 -74.64
N PHE A 196 1.04 20.38 -73.90
CA PHE A 196 0.07 19.34 -73.50
C PHE A 196 -0.12 19.20 -71.99
N SER A 197 -1.39 19.29 -71.60
CA SER A 197 -1.90 19.17 -70.24
C SER A 197 -1.58 17.79 -69.65
N SER A 198 -0.83 17.79 -68.56
CA SER A 198 -0.70 16.61 -67.70
C SER A 198 -0.98 17.06 -66.27
N ARG A 199 -2.09 16.56 -65.75
CA ARG A 199 -2.58 16.80 -64.39
C ARG A 199 -1.55 16.23 -63.41
N PRO A 200 -1.05 17.00 -62.42
CA PRO A 200 -0.08 16.47 -61.48
C PRO A 200 -0.80 15.50 -60.55
N THR A 201 -0.61 14.19 -60.76
CA THR A 201 -0.92 13.19 -59.73
C THR A 201 0.17 13.26 -58.67
N SER A 202 0.04 14.23 -57.75
CA SER A 202 0.74 14.17 -56.48
C SER A 202 0.26 12.92 -55.75
N HIS A 203 1.07 11.85 -55.75
CA HIS A 203 0.83 10.72 -54.86
C HIS A 203 1.35 11.11 -53.47
N PRO A 204 0.47 11.34 -52.49
CA PRO A 204 0.89 11.54 -51.11
C PRO A 204 1.18 10.15 -50.51
N GLY A 205 2.29 9.54 -50.91
CA GLY A 205 2.43 8.09 -50.81
C GLY A 205 3.42 7.57 -49.78
N THR A 206 4.52 8.28 -49.52
CA THR A 206 5.69 7.68 -48.83
C THR A 206 6.32 8.60 -47.79
N ALA A 207 6.57 9.87 -48.10
CA ALA A 207 7.08 10.84 -47.11
C ALA A 207 6.09 11.08 -45.95
N PHE A 208 4.78 11.05 -46.24
CA PHE A 208 3.73 11.15 -45.23
C PHE A 208 3.69 9.91 -44.30
N TYR A 209 3.92 8.71 -44.85
CA TYR A 209 3.96 7.46 -44.08
C TYR A 209 5.22 7.37 -43.21
N SER A 210 6.39 7.76 -43.70
CA SER A 210 7.62 7.85 -42.88
C SER A 210 7.46 8.84 -41.73
N THR A 211 6.82 10.00 -41.96
CA THR A 211 6.58 11.01 -40.91
C THR A 211 5.61 10.50 -39.83
N SER A 212 4.56 9.79 -40.22
CA SER A 212 3.60 9.20 -39.25
C SER A 212 4.24 8.07 -38.45
N GLU A 213 5.09 7.24 -39.07
CA GLU A 213 5.84 6.18 -38.38
C GLU A 213 6.86 6.71 -37.38
N VAL A 214 7.61 7.76 -37.73
CA VAL A 214 8.52 8.45 -36.79
C VAL A 214 7.71 8.98 -35.59
N THR A 215 6.59 9.67 -35.86
CA THR A 215 5.72 10.22 -34.81
C THR A 215 5.18 9.14 -33.87
N ASN A 216 4.74 8.00 -34.43
CA ASN A 216 4.27 6.85 -33.65
C ASN A 216 5.38 6.25 -32.77
N ARG A 217 6.62 6.19 -33.27
CA ARG A 217 7.77 5.67 -32.51
C ARG A 217 8.21 6.61 -31.39
N VAL A 218 8.24 7.92 -31.65
CA VAL A 218 8.48 8.93 -30.61
C VAL A 218 7.43 8.81 -29.51
N SER A 219 6.15 8.70 -29.88
CA SER A 219 5.04 8.51 -28.93
C SER A 219 5.18 7.21 -28.13
N LYS A 220 5.70 6.13 -28.73
CA LYS A 220 6.00 4.87 -28.04
C LYS A 220 7.11 5.05 -27.00
N ILE A 221 8.20 5.74 -27.34
CA ILE A 221 9.30 6.02 -26.40
C ILE A 221 8.81 6.86 -25.22
N GLU A 222 8.07 7.93 -25.47
CA GLU A 222 7.49 8.79 -24.43
C GLU A 222 6.58 8.00 -23.48
N ALA A 223 5.72 7.14 -24.03
CA ALA A 223 4.84 6.30 -23.24
C ALA A 223 5.61 5.27 -22.38
N ILE A 224 6.66 4.65 -22.92
CA ILE A 224 7.52 3.72 -22.16
C ILE A 224 8.22 4.46 -21.02
N ASN A 225 8.79 5.65 -21.29
CA ASN A 225 9.46 6.45 -20.26
C ASN A 225 8.50 6.90 -19.16
N LYS A 226 7.27 7.30 -19.53
CA LYS A 226 6.22 7.62 -18.57
C LYS A 226 5.88 6.43 -17.68
N GLN A 227 5.61 5.26 -18.27
CA GLN A 227 5.31 4.04 -17.51
C GLN A 227 6.47 3.62 -16.61
N ARG A 228 7.72 3.75 -17.06
CA ARG A 228 8.92 3.49 -16.26
C ARG A 228 8.98 4.37 -15.01
N ASN A 229 8.73 5.67 -15.17
CA ASN A 229 8.77 6.61 -14.05
C ASN A 229 7.61 6.40 -13.07
N GLU A 230 6.42 6.12 -13.58
CA GLU A 230 5.26 5.74 -12.76
C GLU A 230 5.55 4.46 -11.96
N LEU A 231 6.08 3.43 -12.61
CA LEU A 231 6.44 2.17 -11.95
C LEU A 231 7.47 2.38 -10.83
N LYS A 232 8.52 3.17 -11.06
CA LYS A 232 9.51 3.53 -10.04
C LYS A 232 8.88 4.22 -8.85
N SER A 233 8.04 5.22 -9.10
CA SER A 233 7.35 5.97 -8.04
C SER A 233 6.45 5.06 -7.22
N THR A 234 5.61 4.25 -7.87
CA THR A 234 4.67 3.35 -7.18
C THR A 234 5.40 2.28 -6.37
N LEU A 235 6.51 1.73 -6.88
CA LEU A 235 7.32 0.76 -6.14
C LEU A 235 8.03 1.39 -4.93
N ALA A 236 8.47 2.65 -5.04
CA ALA A 236 9.01 3.39 -3.90
C ALA A 236 7.94 3.63 -2.81
N ASP A 237 6.71 3.95 -3.21
CA ASP A 237 5.59 4.10 -2.28
C ASP A 237 5.26 2.79 -1.57
N ILE A 238 5.27 1.66 -2.29
CA ILE A 238 5.09 0.32 -1.71
C ILE A 238 6.19 0.03 -0.69
N ARG A 239 7.45 0.28 -1.06
CA ARG A 239 8.60 0.09 -0.17
C ARG A 239 8.48 0.90 1.11
N PHE A 240 8.10 2.18 0.99
CA PHE A 240 7.87 3.04 2.15
C PHE A 240 6.76 2.48 3.05
N ALA A 241 5.65 2.06 2.47
CA ALA A 241 4.52 1.47 3.19
C ALA A 241 4.92 0.17 3.92
N LEU A 242 5.64 -0.73 3.25
CA LEU A 242 6.08 -2.01 3.83
C LEU A 242 7.02 -1.84 5.03
N ASN A 243 7.86 -0.80 5.02
CA ASN A 243 8.81 -0.54 6.11
C ASN A 243 8.19 0.18 7.33
N THR A 244 6.96 0.68 7.22
CA THR A 244 6.35 1.53 8.26
C THR A 244 5.07 0.93 8.82
N ILE A 245 4.16 0.49 7.95
CA ILE A 245 2.81 0.07 8.33
C ILE A 245 2.79 -1.20 9.20
N PRO A 246 3.47 -2.31 8.86
CA PRO A 246 3.33 -3.56 9.61
C PRO A 246 3.73 -3.42 11.08
N ASP A 247 4.85 -2.74 11.34
CA ASP A 247 5.34 -2.50 12.69
C ASP A 247 4.40 -1.58 13.46
N GLN A 248 3.92 -0.49 12.86
CA GLN A 248 2.98 0.42 13.50
C GLN A 248 1.64 -0.23 13.82
N VAL A 249 1.15 -1.13 12.95
CA VAL A 249 -0.05 -1.95 13.19
C VAL A 249 0.18 -2.88 14.38
N GLY A 250 1.28 -3.64 14.36
CA GLY A 250 1.62 -4.55 15.45
C GLY A 250 1.74 -3.83 16.79
N GLN A 251 2.47 -2.72 16.83
CA GLN A 251 2.64 -1.90 18.03
C GLN A 251 1.31 -1.31 18.51
N SER A 252 0.48 -0.74 17.63
CA SER A 252 -0.82 -0.17 18.03
C SER A 252 -1.71 -1.21 18.68
N PHE A 253 -1.79 -2.42 18.11
CA PHE A 253 -2.60 -3.51 18.66
C PHE A 253 -2.03 -4.07 19.97
N LEU A 254 -0.70 -4.19 20.07
CA LEU A 254 -0.02 -4.61 21.28
C LEU A 254 -0.21 -3.61 22.43
N THR A 255 -0.15 -2.31 22.14
CA THR A 255 -0.39 -1.25 23.11
C THR A 255 -1.81 -1.34 23.67
N VAL A 256 -2.84 -1.46 22.81
CA VAL A 256 -4.22 -1.64 23.28
C VAL A 256 -4.37 -2.89 24.15
N TRP A 257 -3.79 -4.01 23.71
CA TRP A 257 -3.83 -5.26 24.49
C TRP A 257 -3.19 -5.11 25.87
N THR A 258 -2.06 -4.42 25.92
CA THR A 258 -1.29 -4.16 27.14
C THR A 258 -2.07 -3.24 28.08
N HIS A 259 -2.65 -2.14 27.58
CA HIS A 259 -3.48 -1.23 28.37
C HIS A 259 -4.66 -1.97 29.01
N LEU A 260 -5.40 -2.77 28.23
CA LEU A 260 -6.51 -3.57 28.75
C LEU A 260 -6.07 -4.55 29.85
N THR A 261 -4.91 -5.17 29.69
CA THR A 261 -4.38 -6.16 30.64
C THR A 261 -3.90 -5.48 31.93
N ASN A 262 -3.25 -4.33 31.81
CA ASN A 262 -2.81 -3.53 32.94
C ASN A 262 -4.03 -3.03 33.74
N ASP A 263 -5.04 -2.47 33.08
CA ASP A 263 -6.24 -1.96 33.73
C ASP A 263 -7.01 -3.06 34.46
N ALA A 264 -7.20 -4.21 33.82
CA ALA A 264 -7.80 -5.37 34.46
C ALA A 264 -7.00 -5.84 35.69
N THR A 265 -5.66 -5.80 35.61
CA THR A 265 -4.77 -6.15 36.72
C THR A 265 -4.87 -5.16 37.88
N HIS A 266 -4.93 -3.85 37.59
CA HIS A 266 -5.13 -2.82 38.60
C HIS A 266 -6.48 -2.97 39.30
N LEU A 267 -7.57 -3.21 38.55
CA LEU A 267 -8.89 -3.49 39.12
C LEU A 267 -8.85 -4.72 40.04
N LYS A 268 -8.14 -5.79 39.63
CA LYS A 268 -8.01 -7.02 40.41
C LYS A 268 -7.29 -6.76 41.74
N ASN A 269 -6.17 -6.07 41.70
CA ASN A 269 -5.35 -5.77 42.88
C ASN A 269 -6.09 -4.86 43.87
N ARG A 270 -6.86 -3.89 43.36
CA ARG A 270 -7.71 -3.03 44.20
C ARG A 270 -8.82 -3.82 44.90
N LEU A 271 -9.55 -4.66 44.16
CA LEU A 271 -10.52 -5.56 44.77
C LEU A 271 -9.88 -6.49 45.79
N GLY A 272 -8.63 -6.91 45.57
CA GLY A 272 -7.81 -7.71 46.48
C GLY A 272 -7.49 -7.06 47.83
N GLY A 273 -7.62 -5.73 47.98
CA GLY A 273 -7.41 -5.02 49.25
C GLY A 273 -6.30 -3.96 49.26
N SER A 274 -5.82 -3.50 48.10
CA SER A 274 -4.92 -2.33 48.02
C SER A 274 -5.71 -1.03 48.23
N THR A 275 -5.42 -0.27 49.29
CA THR A 275 -6.29 0.84 49.79
C THR A 275 -5.85 2.26 49.40
N SER A 276 -4.77 2.46 48.65
CA SER A 276 -4.20 3.79 48.40
C SER A 276 -4.87 4.60 47.29
N ASP A 277 -5.87 4.05 46.60
CA ASP A 277 -6.06 4.37 45.18
C ASP A 277 -7.57 4.38 44.81
N PRO A 278 -8.18 5.54 44.47
CA PRO A 278 -9.64 5.69 44.36
C PRO A 278 -10.20 5.01 43.10
N MET A 279 -11.27 4.21 43.22
CA MET A 279 -11.92 3.48 42.11
C MET A 279 -12.02 4.38 40.85
N PRO A 280 -11.57 3.93 39.66
CA PRO A 280 -11.62 4.78 38.48
C PRO A 280 -13.07 5.14 38.16
N ASP A 281 -13.25 6.30 37.53
CA ASP A 281 -14.52 6.70 36.93
C ASP A 281 -14.87 5.72 35.80
N LEU A 282 -15.61 4.66 36.15
CA LEU A 282 -15.98 3.59 35.23
C LEU A 282 -16.74 4.13 34.00
N PRO A 283 -17.70 5.07 34.12
CA PRO A 283 -18.29 5.74 32.96
C PRO A 283 -17.26 6.38 32.03
N ALA A 284 -16.27 7.09 32.57
CA ALA A 284 -15.28 7.77 31.74
C ALA A 284 -14.30 6.77 31.08
N VAL A 285 -13.83 5.76 31.81
CA VAL A 285 -13.01 4.66 31.25
C VAL A 285 -13.78 3.92 30.15
N THR A 286 -15.06 3.64 30.36
CA THR A 286 -15.94 3.01 29.36
C THR A 286 -16.02 3.85 28.08
N ARG A 287 -16.15 5.18 28.21
CA ARG A 287 -16.19 6.09 27.05
C ARG A 287 -14.91 5.99 26.22
N VAL A 288 -13.75 6.03 26.87
CA VAL A 288 -12.45 6.01 26.18
C VAL A 288 -12.25 4.71 25.39
N TYR A 289 -12.48 3.55 26.03
CA TYR A 289 -12.30 2.25 25.36
C TYR A 289 -13.30 2.00 24.22
N ARG A 290 -14.45 2.70 24.22
CA ARG A 290 -15.44 2.63 23.13
C ARG A 290 -14.90 3.24 21.84
N GLU A 291 -14.09 4.29 21.91
CA GLU A 291 -13.45 4.91 20.74
C GLU A 291 -12.43 3.96 20.09
N ILE A 292 -11.61 3.30 20.91
CA ILE A 292 -10.68 2.25 20.46
C ILE A 292 -11.42 1.09 19.82
N ASN A 293 -12.54 0.65 20.41
CA ASN A 293 -13.31 -0.45 19.83
C ASN A 293 -13.85 -0.09 18.45
N SER A 294 -14.34 1.14 18.29
CA SER A 294 -14.77 1.69 17.00
C SER A 294 -13.63 1.70 15.98
N ALA A 295 -12.42 2.11 16.37
CA ALA A 295 -11.26 2.14 15.48
C ALA A 295 -10.82 0.73 15.05
N LEU A 296 -10.75 -0.24 15.97
CA LEU A 296 -10.40 -1.63 15.66
C LEU A 296 -11.44 -2.28 14.74
N LYS A 297 -12.73 -2.05 15.01
CA LYS A 297 -13.83 -2.51 14.14
C LYS A 297 -13.76 -1.88 12.75
N TYR A 298 -13.45 -0.58 12.68
CA TYR A 298 -13.24 0.12 11.41
C TYR A 298 -12.08 -0.49 10.63
N TYR A 299 -10.93 -0.71 11.28
CA TYR A 299 -9.78 -1.39 10.67
C TYR A 299 -10.17 -2.76 10.11
N ALA A 300 -10.76 -3.63 10.93
CA ALA A 300 -11.12 -4.99 10.54
C ALA A 300 -12.15 -5.03 9.38
N THR A 301 -12.97 -3.99 9.22
CA THR A 301 -13.99 -3.89 8.18
C THR A 301 -13.47 -3.20 6.92
N ASN A 302 -12.71 -2.11 7.05
CA ASN A 302 -12.25 -1.35 5.90
C ASN A 302 -11.22 -2.13 5.07
N VAL A 303 -10.33 -2.83 5.77
CA VAL A 303 -9.34 -3.74 5.19
C VAL A 303 -9.99 -4.94 4.47
N SER A 304 -11.30 -5.19 4.65
CA SER A 304 -12.03 -6.27 3.96
C SER A 304 -12.42 -5.97 2.53
N LYS A 305 -12.40 -4.71 2.11
CA LYS A 305 -12.89 -4.28 0.78
C LYS A 305 -11.86 -4.42 -0.33
N THR A 306 -10.65 -4.86 -0.02
CA THR A 306 -9.50 -4.94 -0.95
C THR A 306 -9.30 -6.33 -1.56
N GLY A 307 -10.36 -7.15 -1.60
CA GLY A 307 -10.38 -8.49 -2.22
C GLY A 307 -10.87 -8.45 -3.66
#